data_AF-A0A1H8ER19-F1
#
_entry.id   AF-A0A1H8ER19-F1
#
_cell.length_a   1.000
_cell.length_b   1.000
_cell.length_c   1.000
_cell.angle_alpha   90.00
_cell.angle_beta   90.00
_cell.angle_gamma   90.00
#
_symmetry.space_group_name_H-M   'P 1'
#
loop_
_entity.id
_entity.type
_entity.pdbx_description
1 polymer ?
#
loop_
_entity_poly.entity_id
_entity_poly.type
_entity_poly.pdbx_seq_one_letter_code
_entity_poly.pdbx_strand_id
1 'polypeptide(L)'
;MIRFGDQVDVKGVLAGAPDADQCIRYLSKYLTKSLGESLDSPARRHHAARFVEALRYEPCSPTCPNWLRYGVQPKAAKPGMAPGRCRSKAHKPEHLGYAGRRVLVSRKWSNKTLAEHKQDRRTWIREALGHKDESTDPHRHVWRPVRPGRPVGTRLLHSLAERRQAGEPLIRQ
;
A
#
# COMPACT_ATOMS: atom_id res chain seq x y z
N MET A 1 11.93 42.16 20.05
CA MET A 1 11.04 41.50 19.08
C MET A 1 11.49 40.05 18.96
N ILE A 2 10.66 39.08 19.34
CA ILE A 2 10.98 37.65 19.26
C ILE A 2 10.40 37.12 17.95
N ARG A 3 11.24 36.48 17.12
CA ARG A 3 10.79 35.75 15.93
C ARG A 3 10.90 34.26 16.20
N PHE A 4 9.79 33.55 16.07
CA PHE A 4 9.80 32.09 16.03
C PHE A 4 10.28 31.64 14.65
N GLY A 5 11.14 30.61 14.60
CA GLY A 5 11.62 30.00 13.36
C GLY A 5 10.53 29.21 12.64
N ASP A 6 10.91 28.43 11.62
CA ASP A 6 9.98 27.61 10.82
C ASP A 6 9.13 26.71 11.73
N GLN A 7 7.82 26.96 11.71
CA GLN A 7 6.88 26.15 12.47
C GLN A 7 6.56 24.88 11.71
N VAL A 8 6.93 23.74 12.32
CA VAL A 8 6.63 22.42 11.77
C VAL A 8 5.25 22.00 12.26
N ASP A 9 4.29 21.85 11.34
CA ASP A 9 2.97 21.30 11.64
C ASP A 9 3.07 19.78 11.79
N VAL A 10 3.39 19.33 13.00
CA VAL A 10 3.52 17.92 13.32
C VAL A 10 2.14 17.28 13.42
N LYS A 11 1.77 16.50 12.40
CA LYS A 11 0.61 15.60 12.47
C LYS A 11 0.98 14.34 13.24
N GLY A 12 0.52 14.24 14.48
CA GLY A 12 0.67 13.05 15.32
C GLY A 12 -0.44 12.02 15.10
N VAL A 13 -0.20 10.78 15.53
CA VAL A 13 -1.24 9.74 15.63
C VAL A 13 -1.60 9.55 17.10
N LEU A 14 -2.85 9.82 17.46
CA LEU A 14 -3.35 9.62 18.82
C LEU A 14 -3.79 8.17 19.01
N ALA A 15 -3.34 7.52 20.08
CA ALA A 15 -3.77 6.18 20.42
C ALA A 15 -5.29 6.13 20.64
N GLY A 16 -5.96 5.13 20.07
CA GLY A 16 -7.42 4.95 20.19
C GLY A 16 -8.25 5.84 19.27
N ALA A 17 -7.64 6.72 18.47
CA ALA A 17 -8.39 7.47 17.45
C ALA A 17 -8.94 6.53 16.37
N PRO A 18 -10.10 6.82 15.76
CA PRO A 18 -10.73 5.96 14.76
C PRO A 18 -9.83 5.59 13.59
N ASP A 19 -8.90 6.47 13.24
CA ASP A 19 -7.96 6.32 12.13
C ASP A 19 -6.54 5.91 12.56
N ALA A 20 -6.28 5.73 13.86
CA ALA A 20 -4.95 5.44 14.38
C ALA A 20 -4.36 4.17 13.78
N ASP A 21 -5.13 3.09 13.77
CA ASP A 21 -4.76 1.81 13.19
C ASP A 21 -4.46 1.93 11.69
N GLN A 22 -5.30 2.67 10.96
CA GLN A 22 -5.13 2.89 9.53
C GLN A 22 -3.88 3.73 9.25
N CYS A 23 -3.62 4.75 10.05
CA CYS A 23 -2.46 5.62 9.94
C CYS A 23 -1.17 4.85 10.25
N ILE A 24 -1.12 4.11 11.36
CA ILE A 24 0.03 3.26 11.74
C ILE A 24 0.34 2.24 10.65
N ARG A 25 -0.69 1.58 10.12
CA ARG A 25 -0.55 0.70 8.96
C ARG A 25 0.07 1.51 7.83
N TYR A 26 -0.58 2.55 7.33
CA TYR A 26 -0.10 3.27 6.16
C TYR A 26 1.35 3.78 6.32
N LEU A 27 1.71 4.37 7.46
CA LEU A 27 3.07 4.79 7.78
C LEU A 27 4.06 3.62 7.71
N SER A 28 3.74 2.49 8.35
CA SER A 28 4.56 1.28 8.33
C SER A 28 4.81 0.75 6.92
N LYS A 29 3.87 0.95 5.98
CA LYS A 29 4.02 0.57 4.57
C LYS A 29 5.14 1.33 3.87
N TYR A 30 5.27 2.63 4.16
CA TYR A 30 6.21 3.51 3.45
C TYR A 30 7.55 3.63 4.17
N LEU A 31 7.61 3.36 5.49
CA LEU A 31 8.87 3.36 6.25
C LEU A 31 9.92 2.42 5.67
N THR A 32 9.54 1.23 5.22
CA THR A 32 10.51 0.28 4.62
C THR A 32 10.79 0.57 3.14
N LYS A 33 9.97 1.40 2.48
CA LYS A 33 10.11 1.68 1.04
C LYS A 33 11.35 2.53 0.75
N SER A 34 11.72 3.46 1.63
CA SER A 34 12.90 4.31 1.50
C SER A 34 14.22 3.51 1.49
N LEU A 35 14.23 2.30 2.05
CA LEU A 35 15.40 1.40 1.97
C LEU A 35 15.67 0.87 0.56
N GLY A 36 14.72 1.00 -0.37
CA GLY A 36 14.93 0.66 -1.78
C GLY A 36 15.56 1.80 -2.60
N GLU A 37 15.78 2.97 -2.00
CA GLU A 37 16.37 4.13 -2.67
C GLU A 37 17.90 4.15 -2.55
N SER A 38 18.56 4.99 -3.36
CA SER A 38 20.01 5.11 -3.32
C SER A 38 20.50 5.72 -1.99
N LEU A 39 21.48 5.05 -1.37
CA LEU A 39 22.09 5.44 -0.10
C LEU A 39 23.35 6.28 -0.33
N ASP A 40 23.19 7.39 -1.06
CA ASP A 40 24.30 8.20 -1.56
C ASP A 40 25.07 8.92 -0.44
N SER A 41 24.41 9.23 0.67
CA SER A 41 25.03 9.91 1.81
C SER A 41 25.41 8.95 2.96
N PRO A 42 26.49 9.25 3.70
CA PRO A 42 26.85 8.51 4.92
C PRO A 42 25.71 8.47 5.95
N ALA A 43 24.97 9.58 6.10
CA ALA A 43 23.83 9.66 7.01
C ALA A 43 22.70 8.68 6.62
N ARG A 44 22.38 8.56 5.32
CA ARG A 44 21.39 7.59 4.83
C ARG A 44 21.84 6.15 5.06
N ARG A 45 23.11 5.83 4.81
CA ARG A 45 23.67 4.49 5.09
C ARG A 45 23.58 4.14 6.58
N HIS A 46 23.95 5.07 7.46
CA HIS A 46 23.86 4.87 8.90
C HIS A 46 22.41 4.68 9.37
N HIS A 47 21.48 5.50 8.86
CA HIS A 47 20.05 5.36 9.13
C HIS A 47 19.52 3.98 8.70
N ALA A 48 19.85 3.53 7.48
CA ALA A 48 19.46 2.23 6.98
C ALA A 48 20.00 1.08 7.86
N ALA A 49 21.27 1.16 8.27
CA ALA A 49 21.87 0.16 9.15
C ALA A 49 21.16 0.09 10.52
N ARG A 50 20.89 1.25 11.16
CA ARG A 50 20.12 1.31 12.41
C ARG A 50 18.74 0.68 12.26
N PHE A 51 18.08 0.95 11.13
CA PHE A 51 16.75 0.42 10.88
C PHE A 51 16.75 -1.10 10.61
N VAL A 52 17.76 -1.62 9.89
CA VAL A 52 17.98 -3.07 9.75
C VAL A 52 18.17 -3.73 11.12
N GLU A 53 19.00 -3.16 11.98
CA GLU A 53 19.24 -3.69 13.34
C GLU A 53 17.96 -3.68 14.19
N ALA A 54 17.13 -2.64 14.08
CA ALA A 54 15.83 -2.64 14.74
C ALA A 54 14.92 -3.76 14.20
N LEU A 55 14.79 -3.87 12.88
CA LEU A 55 13.94 -4.87 12.21
C LEU A 55 14.41 -6.31 12.44
N ARG A 56 15.67 -6.53 12.83
CA ARG A 56 16.20 -7.84 13.23
C ARG A 56 15.38 -8.47 14.35
N TYR A 57 14.85 -7.65 15.27
CA TYR A 57 14.10 -8.12 16.44
C TYR A 57 12.57 -8.05 16.27
N GLU A 58 12.08 -7.41 15.22
CA GLU A 58 10.65 -7.33 14.96
C GLU A 58 10.11 -8.65 14.38
N PRO A 59 8.91 -9.13 14.72
CA PRO A 59 8.34 -10.34 14.12
C PRO A 59 7.99 -10.12 12.64
N CYS A 60 8.39 -11.05 11.75
CA CYS A 60 8.09 -10.94 10.31
C CYS A 60 6.90 -11.81 9.84
N SER A 61 6.50 -12.81 10.63
CA SER A 61 5.46 -13.79 10.31
C SER A 61 4.98 -14.49 11.58
N PRO A 62 3.84 -15.22 11.55
CA PRO A 62 3.38 -16.01 12.70
C PRO A 62 4.38 -17.09 13.17
N THR A 63 5.32 -17.49 12.33
CA THR A 63 6.35 -18.50 12.63
C THR A 63 7.69 -17.88 13.08
N CYS A 64 7.78 -16.55 13.16
CA CYS A 64 9.03 -15.87 13.46
C CYS A 64 9.46 -16.09 14.93
N PRO A 65 10.72 -16.48 15.22
CA PRO A 65 11.25 -16.61 16.58
C PRO A 65 11.18 -15.34 17.43
N ASN A 66 11.06 -14.16 16.80
CA ASN A 66 11.02 -12.90 17.51
C ASN A 66 9.76 -12.71 18.38
N TRP A 67 8.71 -13.49 18.15
CA TRP A 67 7.55 -13.52 19.06
C TRP A 67 7.93 -13.90 20.49
N LEU A 68 9.01 -14.68 20.67
CA LEU A 68 9.51 -15.06 21.99
C LEU A 68 9.96 -13.85 22.82
N ARG A 69 10.36 -12.74 22.18
CA ARG A 69 10.70 -11.48 22.88
C ARG A 69 9.48 -10.86 23.59
N TYR A 70 8.28 -11.20 23.12
CA TYR A 70 7.00 -10.69 23.63
C TYR A 70 6.26 -11.75 24.47
N GLY A 71 6.91 -12.87 24.81
CA GLY A 71 6.24 -13.98 25.52
C GLY A 71 5.21 -14.73 24.67
N VAL A 72 5.21 -14.53 23.34
CA VAL A 72 4.26 -15.19 22.43
C VAL A 72 4.94 -16.39 21.77
N GLN A 73 4.28 -17.55 21.82
CA GLN A 73 4.77 -18.75 21.14
C GLN A 73 4.56 -18.65 19.61
N PRO A 74 5.60 -18.80 18.78
CA PRO A 74 5.43 -18.85 17.33
C PRO A 74 4.61 -20.09 16.89
N LYS A 75 3.84 -19.97 15.80
CA LYS A 75 2.98 -21.06 15.25
C LYS A 75 3.72 -22.37 14.93
N ALA A 76 5.05 -22.34 14.79
CA ALA A 76 5.88 -23.52 14.53
C ALA A 76 7.15 -23.48 15.40
N ALA A 77 6.97 -23.27 16.71
CA ALA A 77 8.07 -23.20 17.67
C ALA A 77 8.93 -24.47 17.65
N LYS A 78 10.25 -24.31 17.68
CA LYS A 78 11.22 -25.41 17.69
C LYS A 78 12.30 -25.17 18.75
N PRO A 79 12.90 -26.22 19.31
CA PRO A 79 14.09 -26.09 20.15
C PRO A 79 15.19 -25.26 19.44
N GLY A 80 15.86 -24.40 20.18
CA GLY A 80 16.92 -23.52 19.64
C GLY A 80 16.43 -22.27 18.90
N MET A 81 15.11 -22.02 18.84
CA MET A 81 14.60 -20.71 18.43
C MET A 81 15.01 -19.64 19.44
N ALA A 82 15.54 -18.52 18.93
CA ALA A 82 15.93 -17.38 19.75
C ALA A 82 15.57 -16.07 19.03
N PRO A 83 15.16 -15.02 19.78
CA PRO A 83 14.98 -13.68 19.22
C PRO A 83 16.23 -13.17 18.48
N GLY A 84 16.03 -12.46 17.38
CA GLY A 84 17.09 -11.91 16.53
C GLY A 84 17.81 -12.92 15.64
N ARG A 85 17.38 -14.20 15.65
CA ARG A 85 18.00 -15.31 14.89
C ARG A 85 17.08 -15.88 13.80
N CYS A 86 16.02 -15.16 13.42
CA CYS A 86 15.14 -15.58 12.33
C CYS A 86 15.90 -15.63 11.00
N ARG A 87 15.87 -16.79 10.31
CA ARG A 87 16.56 -17.00 9.02
C ARG A 87 15.72 -16.59 7.81
N SER A 88 14.52 -16.04 8.01
CA SER A 88 13.63 -15.64 6.93
C SER A 88 14.28 -14.58 6.05
N LYS A 89 14.01 -14.64 4.74
CA LYS A 89 14.37 -13.59 3.78
C LYS A 89 13.85 -12.21 4.21
N ALA A 90 12.79 -12.16 5.02
CA ALA A 90 12.24 -10.93 5.55
C ALA A 90 13.15 -10.18 6.55
N HIS A 91 14.27 -10.77 6.98
CA HIS A 91 15.26 -10.09 7.82
C HIS A 91 16.53 -9.68 7.07
N LYS A 92 16.64 -9.99 5.78
CA LYS A 92 17.81 -9.64 4.98
C LYS A 92 17.70 -8.22 4.45
N PRO A 93 18.75 -7.37 4.55
CA PRO A 93 18.73 -6.00 4.04
C PRO A 93 18.25 -5.89 2.59
N GLU A 94 18.72 -6.79 1.72
CA GLU A 94 18.36 -6.87 0.29
C GLU A 94 16.85 -7.11 0.02
N HIS A 95 16.08 -7.44 1.06
CA HIS A 95 14.66 -7.77 0.98
C HIS A 95 13.78 -6.83 1.81
N LEU A 96 14.30 -5.71 2.30
CA LEU A 96 13.54 -4.74 3.09
C LEU A 96 12.94 -3.59 2.27
N GLY A 97 13.52 -3.27 1.11
CA GLY A 97 13.10 -2.15 0.25
C GLY A 97 11.82 -2.38 -0.56
N TYR A 98 11.73 -1.74 -1.73
CA TYR A 98 10.60 -1.91 -2.65
C TYR A 98 10.46 -3.39 -3.07
N ALA A 99 9.23 -3.90 -3.08
CA ALA A 99 8.94 -5.35 -3.22
C ALA A 99 9.51 -6.24 -2.08
N GLY A 100 9.81 -5.65 -0.91
CA GLY A 100 10.35 -6.34 0.25
C GLY A 100 9.46 -7.45 0.82
N ARG A 101 10.08 -8.34 1.61
CA ARG A 101 9.46 -9.57 2.13
C ARG A 101 8.82 -9.40 3.52
N ARG A 102 8.96 -8.24 4.17
CA ARG A 102 8.32 -7.92 5.47
C ARG A 102 6.91 -7.40 5.28
N VAL A 103 6.80 -6.33 4.51
CA VAL A 103 5.52 -5.72 4.18
C VAL A 103 4.99 -6.41 2.92
N LEU A 104 4.56 -7.67 3.10
CA LEU A 104 4.01 -8.46 2.01
C LEU A 104 2.69 -7.82 1.55
N VAL A 105 2.70 -7.36 0.29
CA VAL A 105 1.59 -7.17 -0.69
C VAL A 105 0.26 -6.63 -0.17
N SER A 106 -0.36 -5.73 -0.95
CA SER A 106 -1.69 -5.15 -0.69
C SER A 106 -2.73 -6.17 -0.21
N ARG A 107 -2.60 -7.45 -0.59
CA ARG A 107 -3.46 -8.56 -0.14
C ARG A 107 -3.56 -8.71 1.37
N LYS A 108 -2.47 -8.67 2.15
CA LYS A 108 -2.57 -8.76 3.62
C LYS A 108 -3.09 -7.47 4.27
N TRP A 109 -3.08 -6.37 3.52
CA TRP A 109 -3.46 -5.03 3.96
C TRP A 109 -4.92 -4.71 3.70
N SER A 110 -5.40 -5.11 2.53
CA SER A 110 -6.78 -4.94 2.07
C SER A 110 -7.65 -6.17 2.31
N ASN A 111 -7.02 -7.31 2.64
CA ASN A 111 -7.63 -8.63 2.60
C ASN A 111 -8.21 -9.01 1.22
N LYS A 112 -7.82 -8.31 0.14
CA LYS A 112 -8.31 -8.53 -1.23
C LYS A 112 -7.25 -9.18 -2.13
N THR A 113 -7.67 -10.17 -2.90
CA THR A 113 -6.96 -10.78 -4.02
C THR A 113 -6.79 -9.78 -5.18
N LEU A 114 -5.93 -10.12 -6.15
CA LEU A 114 -5.75 -9.31 -7.36
C LEU A 114 -7.04 -9.23 -8.20
N ALA A 115 -7.85 -10.30 -8.18
CA ALA A 115 -9.13 -10.36 -8.87
C ALA A 115 -10.14 -9.41 -8.24
N GLU A 116 -10.24 -9.39 -6.90
CA GLU A 116 -11.11 -8.46 -6.17
C GLU A 116 -10.68 -7.01 -6.42
N HIS A 117 -9.38 -6.70 -6.43
CA HIS A 117 -8.91 -5.37 -6.83
C HIS A 117 -9.23 -5.00 -8.29
N LYS A 118 -9.24 -5.97 -9.21
CA LYS A 118 -9.65 -5.74 -10.60
C LYS A 118 -11.15 -5.43 -10.67
N GLN A 119 -11.95 -6.13 -9.87
CA GLN A 119 -13.38 -5.89 -9.76
C GLN A 119 -13.67 -4.53 -9.14
N ASP A 120 -13.03 -4.17 -8.02
CA ASP A 120 -13.15 -2.85 -7.38
C ASP A 120 -12.89 -1.71 -8.38
N ARG A 121 -11.81 -1.80 -9.17
CA ARG A 121 -11.48 -0.80 -10.19
C ARG A 121 -12.55 -0.72 -11.27
N ARG A 122 -13.07 -1.88 -11.71
CA ARG A 122 -14.14 -1.95 -12.72
C ARG A 122 -15.43 -1.34 -12.19
N THR A 123 -15.81 -1.65 -10.95
CA THR A 123 -16.96 -1.04 -10.26
C THR A 123 -16.78 0.46 -10.13
N TRP A 124 -15.64 0.93 -9.64
CA TRP A 124 -15.36 2.36 -9.49
C TRP A 124 -15.43 3.11 -10.83
N ILE A 125 -14.84 2.56 -11.90
CA ILE A 125 -14.93 3.16 -13.25
C ILE A 125 -16.39 3.25 -13.70
N ARG A 126 -17.19 2.20 -13.45
CA ARG A 126 -18.60 2.18 -13.84
C ARG A 126 -19.45 3.17 -13.07
N GLU A 127 -19.25 3.25 -11.76
CA GLU A 127 -19.90 4.23 -10.89
C GLU A 127 -19.55 5.66 -11.31
N ALA A 128 -18.26 5.93 -11.56
CA ALA A 128 -17.81 7.23 -12.06
C ALA A 128 -18.45 7.59 -13.41
N LEU A 129 -18.65 6.59 -14.27
CA LEU A 129 -19.33 6.73 -15.56
C LEU A 129 -20.86 6.71 -15.46
N GLY A 130 -21.44 6.58 -14.25
CA GLY A 130 -22.89 6.58 -13.97
C GLY A 130 -23.65 5.29 -14.37
N HIS A 131 -22.95 4.19 -14.63
CA HIS A 131 -23.55 2.89 -14.93
C HIS A 131 -23.70 2.07 -13.64
N LYS A 132 -24.77 2.32 -12.87
CA LYS A 132 -24.99 1.66 -11.57
C LYS A 132 -25.62 0.27 -11.62
N ASP A 133 -26.40 -0.07 -12.64
CA ASP A 133 -27.08 -1.37 -12.73
C ASP A 133 -27.33 -1.78 -14.18
N GLU A 134 -26.38 -2.47 -14.80
CA GLU A 134 -26.66 -3.17 -16.05
C GLU A 134 -26.05 -4.57 -16.08
N SER A 135 -26.86 -5.50 -16.57
CA SER A 135 -26.62 -6.93 -16.79
C SER A 135 -25.18 -7.29 -17.15
N THR A 136 -24.72 -8.41 -16.60
CA THR A 136 -23.42 -9.06 -16.85
C THR A 136 -23.27 -9.65 -18.26
N ASP A 137 -24.10 -9.26 -19.23
CA ASP A 137 -24.03 -9.76 -20.60
C ASP A 137 -22.72 -9.32 -21.29
N PRO A 138 -21.80 -10.26 -21.60
CA PRO A 138 -20.55 -9.96 -22.28
C PRO A 138 -20.74 -9.39 -23.68
N HIS A 139 -21.90 -9.66 -24.32
CA HIS A 139 -22.17 -9.31 -25.71
C HIS A 139 -22.76 -7.91 -25.90
N ARG A 140 -23.16 -7.24 -24.82
CA ARG A 140 -23.74 -5.89 -24.88
C ARG A 140 -22.73 -4.77 -25.14
N HIS A 141 -21.43 -5.05 -24.98
CA HIS A 141 -20.38 -4.03 -25.08
C HIS A 141 -19.76 -4.03 -26.47
N VAL A 142 -19.93 -2.93 -27.22
CA VAL A 142 -19.23 -2.70 -28.48
C VAL A 142 -17.92 -1.96 -28.20
N TRP A 143 -16.80 -2.61 -28.47
CA TRP A 143 -15.48 -1.99 -28.34
C TRP A 143 -15.20 -1.12 -29.56
N ARG A 144 -15.08 0.19 -29.36
CA ARG A 144 -14.67 1.11 -30.43
C ARG A 144 -13.21 1.52 -30.22
N PRO A 145 -12.34 1.43 -31.24
CA PRO A 145 -10.96 1.89 -31.13
C PRO A 145 -10.94 3.40 -30.88
N VAL A 146 -10.25 3.81 -29.84
CA VAL A 146 -10.02 5.23 -29.53
C VAL A 146 -8.75 5.67 -30.25
N ARG A 147 -8.82 6.80 -30.98
CA ARG A 147 -7.67 7.35 -31.70
C ARG A 147 -6.51 7.61 -30.72
N PRO A 148 -5.27 7.23 -31.06
CA PRO A 148 -4.10 7.55 -30.24
C PRO A 148 -3.91 9.07 -30.22
N GLY A 149 -3.62 9.63 -29.05
CA GLY A 149 -3.38 11.08 -28.93
C GLY A 149 -3.17 11.58 -27.50
N ARG A 150 -3.78 10.95 -26.49
CA ARG A 150 -3.56 11.30 -25.07
C ARG A 150 -3.39 10.07 -24.18
N PRO A 151 -2.68 10.16 -23.03
CA PRO A 151 -2.61 9.10 -22.03
C PRO A 151 -3.99 8.63 -21.57
N VAL A 152 -4.13 7.36 -21.19
CA VAL A 152 -5.44 6.75 -20.88
C VAL A 152 -6.16 7.43 -19.71
N GLY A 153 -5.43 7.87 -18.67
CA GLY A 153 -6.01 8.58 -17.53
C GLY A 153 -6.60 9.94 -17.93
N THR A 154 -5.91 10.67 -18.80
CA THR A 154 -6.38 11.96 -19.33
C THR A 154 -7.64 11.78 -20.19
N ARG A 155 -7.72 10.70 -20.96
CA ARG A 155 -8.91 10.37 -21.76
C ARG A 155 -10.12 10.04 -20.89
N LEU A 156 -9.94 9.23 -19.85
CA LEU A 156 -11.02 8.89 -18.92
C LEU A 156 -11.61 10.15 -18.25
N LEU A 157 -10.73 11.06 -17.80
CA LEU A 157 -11.15 12.32 -17.20
C LEU A 157 -11.87 13.23 -18.19
N HIS A 158 -11.42 13.27 -19.45
CA HIS A 158 -12.07 14.05 -20.51
C HIS A 158 -13.46 13.50 -20.84
N SER A 159 -13.61 12.18 -21.00
CA SER A 159 -14.92 11.56 -21.24
C SER A 159 -15.89 11.75 -20.06
N LEU A 160 -15.38 11.78 -18.82
CA LEU A 160 -16.19 12.13 -17.65
C LEU A 160 -16.61 13.60 -17.64
N ALA A 161 -15.71 14.51 -18.04
CA ALA A 161 -15.99 15.94 -18.16
C ALA A 161 -17.01 16.23 -19.26
N GLU A 162 -16.85 15.61 -20.43
CA GLU A 162 -17.80 15.70 -21.56
C GLU A 162 -19.20 15.23 -21.16
N ARG A 163 -19.31 14.07 -20.48
CA ARG A 163 -20.61 13.56 -19.99
C ARG A 163 -21.24 14.48 -18.95
N ARG A 164 -20.44 15.09 -18.07
CA ARG A 164 -20.92 16.11 -17.12
C ARG A 164 -21.43 17.38 -17.81
N GLN A 165 -20.77 17.80 -18.89
CA GLN A 165 -21.12 19.01 -19.64
C GLN A 165 -22.34 18.80 -20.55
N ALA A 166 -22.52 17.60 -21.09
CA ALA A 166 -23.63 17.30 -22.01
C ALA A 166 -24.99 17.20 -21.32
N GLY A 167 -25.06 17.11 -19.98
CA GLY A 167 -26.33 16.98 -19.25
C GLY A 167 -27.15 15.74 -19.62
N GLU A 168 -26.57 14.80 -20.38
CA GLU A 168 -27.27 13.64 -20.92
C GLU A 168 -27.50 12.59 -19.84
N PRO A 169 -28.76 12.11 -19.65
CA PRO A 169 -28.99 10.90 -18.89
C PRO A 169 -28.36 9.73 -19.64
N LEU A 170 -27.62 8.91 -18.91
CA LEU A 170 -26.99 7.71 -19.45
C LEU A 170 -28.08 6.73 -19.90
N ILE A 171 -28.23 6.60 -21.23
CA ILE A 171 -28.64 5.43 -22.04
C ILE A 171 -29.96 5.59 -22.83
N ARG A 172 -29.84 5.40 -24.15
CA ARG A 172 -30.63 4.49 -25.04
C ARG A 172 -29.86 4.47 -26.38
N GLN A 173 -29.51 3.37 -27.04
CA GLN A 173 -29.99 1.99 -27.08
C GLN A 173 -28.79 1.03 -27.08
#